data_AF-A0A3G5AP51-F1
#
_entry.id   AF-A0A3G5AP51-F1
#
_cell.length_a   1.000
_cell.length_b   1.000
_cell.length_c   1.000
_cell.angle_alpha   90.00
_cell.angle_beta   90.00
_cell.angle_gamma   90.00
#
_symmetry.space_group_name_H-M   'P 1'
#
loop_
_entity.id
_entity.type
_entity.pdbx_description
1 polymer ?
#
loop_
_entity_poly.entity_id
_entity_poly.type
_entity_poly.pdbx_seq_one_letter_code
_entity_poly.pdbx_strand_id
1 'polypeptide(L)'
;MSPGKCPEATELPEPFKLNSFLGTWYEIKRTGQIFESGLRCVQAKYKLDQAAGNVIVNNSGVNPKGKPGATIGTATTTDKS
;
A
#
# COMPACT_ATOMS: atom_id res chain seq x y z
N MET A 1 -10.32 12.81 22.72
CA MET A 1 -9.60 13.47 21.62
C MET A 1 -10.00 12.76 20.33
N SER A 2 -10.70 13.44 19.41
CA SER A 2 -10.97 12.87 18.09
C SER A 2 -9.70 13.00 17.25
N PRO A 3 -9.29 12.00 16.45
CA PRO A 3 -8.34 12.27 15.38
C PRO A 3 -8.90 13.40 14.52
N GLY A 4 -8.05 14.39 14.20
CA GLY A 4 -8.44 15.54 13.39
C GLY A 4 -8.89 15.13 11.99
N LYS A 5 -9.39 16.10 11.20
CA LYS A 5 -9.72 15.86 9.79
C LYS A 5 -8.46 15.42 9.03
N CYS A 6 -8.62 14.50 8.07
CA CYS A 6 -7.55 14.19 7.14
C CYS A 6 -7.15 15.44 6.36
N PRO A 7 -5.85 15.66 6.10
CA PRO A 7 -5.44 16.73 5.20
C PRO A 7 -6.01 16.50 3.81
N GLU A 8 -6.26 17.58 3.07
CA GLU A 8 -6.56 17.47 1.65
C GLU A 8 -5.35 16.89 0.92
N ALA A 9 -5.60 15.95 0.00
CA ALA A 9 -4.57 15.39 -0.83
C ALA A 9 -4.02 16.48 -1.74
N THR A 10 -2.73 16.80 -1.61
CA THR A 10 -2.06 17.67 -2.56
C THR A 10 -1.89 16.92 -3.88
N GLU A 11 -2.14 17.60 -4.99
CA GLU A 11 -1.85 17.04 -6.31
C GLU A 11 -0.36 16.71 -6.42
N LEU A 12 -0.05 15.63 -7.14
CA LEU A 12 1.34 15.27 -7.40
C LEU A 12 1.96 16.37 -8.30
N PRO A 13 3.18 16.83 -7.99
CA PRO A 13 3.84 17.87 -8.78
C PRO A 13 4.16 17.42 -10.22
N GLU A 14 4.14 16.11 -10.48
CA GLU A 14 4.32 15.51 -11.80
C GLU A 14 3.27 14.44 -12.06
N PRO A 15 2.98 14.13 -13.35
CA PRO A 15 2.11 13.01 -13.70
C PRO A 15 2.62 11.69 -13.11
N PHE A 16 1.72 10.95 -12.46
CA PHE A 16 2.06 9.67 -11.84
C PHE A 16 2.42 8.62 -12.89
N LYS A 17 3.66 8.11 -12.83
CA LYS A 17 4.16 7.06 -13.73
C LYS A 17 3.97 5.67 -13.10
N LEU A 18 2.81 5.06 -13.34
CA LEU A 18 2.45 3.76 -12.74
C LEU A 18 3.55 2.70 -12.92
N ASN A 19 4.11 2.55 -14.13
CA ASN A 19 5.13 1.53 -14.41
C ASN A 19 6.39 1.68 -13.53
N SER A 20 6.75 2.90 -13.16
CA SER A 20 7.89 3.17 -12.26
C SER A 20 7.55 2.93 -10.79
N PHE A 21 6.26 2.91 -10.44
CA PHE A 21 5.79 2.67 -9.08
C PHE A 21 5.58 1.17 -8.78
N LEU A 22 5.31 0.36 -9.80
CA LEU A 22 5.18 -1.09 -9.65
C LEU A 22 6.44 -1.73 -9.07
N GLY A 23 6.28 -2.88 -8.42
CA GLY A 23 7.38 -3.59 -7.76
C GLY A 23 7.21 -3.63 -6.24
N THR A 24 8.32 -3.81 -5.53
CA THR A 24 8.32 -4.00 -4.07
C THR A 24 8.78 -2.74 -3.37
N TRP A 25 7.99 -2.29 -2.40
CA TRP A 25 8.32 -1.21 -1.48
C TRP A 25 8.47 -1.76 -0.07
N TYR A 26 9.46 -1.26 0.66
CA TYR A 26 9.70 -1.63 2.06
C TYR A 26 9.15 -0.54 2.97
N GLU A 27 8.38 -0.96 3.97
CA GLU A 27 7.84 -0.02 4.96
C GLU A 27 8.94 0.44 5.92
N ILE A 28 9.24 1.74 5.91
CA ILE A 28 10.21 2.34 6.85
C ILE A 28 9.52 2.72 8.16
N LYS A 29 8.31 3.30 8.08
CA LYS A 29 7.47 3.69 9.22
C LYS A 29 6.01 3.69 8.82
N ARG A 30 5.14 3.51 9.81
CA ARG A 30 3.69 3.67 9.68
C ARG A 30 3.10 4.32 10.92
N THR A 31 1.90 4.85 10.78
CA THR A 31 1.06 5.21 11.92
C THR A 31 0.52 3.92 12.57
N GLY A 32 0.25 3.95 13.88
CA GLY A 32 -0.11 2.76 14.67
C GLY A 32 -1.47 2.18 14.32
N GLN A 33 -1.59 1.56 13.14
CA GLN A 33 -2.78 0.86 12.67
C GLN A 33 -2.77 -0.61 13.15
N ILE A 34 -3.94 -1.14 13.49
CA ILE A 34 -4.09 -2.47 14.12
C ILE A 34 -3.74 -3.61 13.14
N PHE A 35 -3.96 -3.42 11.84
CA PHE A 35 -3.90 -4.48 10.82
C PHE A 35 -2.51 -5.07 10.56
N GLU A 36 -1.42 -4.32 10.80
CA GLU A 36 -0.04 -4.87 10.73
C GLU A 36 0.63 -4.93 12.11
N SER A 37 -0.12 -4.77 13.20
CA SER A 37 0.45 -4.76 14.56
C SER A 37 1.26 -6.04 14.83
N GLY A 38 2.54 -5.86 15.15
CA GLY A 38 3.48 -6.96 15.42
C GLY A 38 4.20 -7.54 14.21
N LEU A 39 3.94 -7.10 12.97
CA LEU A 39 4.72 -7.54 11.81
C LEU A 39 6.05 -6.76 11.68
N ARG A 40 7.07 -7.44 11.19
CA ARG A 40 8.40 -6.93 10.81
C ARG A 40 8.70 -7.28 9.35
N CYS A 41 9.72 -6.63 8.77
CA CYS A 41 10.10 -6.79 7.36
C CYS A 41 8.90 -6.58 6.42
N VAL A 42 8.08 -5.58 6.75
CA VAL A 42 6.84 -5.31 6.03
C VAL A 42 7.19 -4.76 4.64
N GLN A 43 6.55 -5.33 3.63
CA GLN A 43 6.70 -4.91 2.24
C GLN A 43 5.33 -4.88 1.55
N ALA A 44 5.19 -3.98 0.59
CA ALA A 44 4.06 -3.90 -0.31
C ALA A 44 4.53 -4.20 -1.73
N LYS A 45 3.97 -5.23 -2.36
CA LYS A 45 4.23 -5.55 -3.77
C LYS A 45 3.06 -5.14 -4.63
N TYR A 46 3.32 -4.24 -5.57
CA TYR A 46 2.33 -3.72 -6.53
C TYR A 46 2.51 -4.38 -7.89
N LYS A 47 1.41 -4.90 -8.44
CA LYS A 47 1.38 -5.51 -9.78
C LYS A 47 0.17 -5.02 -10.54
N LEU A 48 0.36 -4.58 -11.77
CA LEU A 48 -0.74 -4.27 -12.68
C LEU A 48 -1.42 -5.57 -13.15
N ASP A 49 -2.72 -5.67 -12.95
CA ASP A 49 -3.57 -6.62 -13.64
C ASP A 49 -3.90 -6.05 -15.03
N GLN A 50 -3.27 -6.62 -16.06
CA GLN A 50 -3.48 -6.16 -17.44
C GLN A 50 -4.88 -6.45 -17.96
N ALA A 51 -5.58 -7.43 -17.41
CA ALA A 51 -6.93 -7.79 -17.83
C ALA A 51 -7.98 -6.89 -17.16
N ALA A 52 -7.83 -6.65 -15.85
CA ALA A 52 -8.77 -5.83 -15.09
C ALA A 52 -8.46 -4.33 -15.07
N GLY A 53 -7.24 -3.94 -15.45
CA GLY A 53 -6.77 -2.55 -15.40
C GLY A 53 -6.55 -1.99 -13.99
N ASN A 54 -6.60 -2.83 -12.96
CA ASN A 54 -6.39 -2.44 -11.57
C ASN A 54 -4.99 -2.85 -11.07
N VAL A 55 -4.59 -2.32 -9.91
CA VAL A 55 -3.33 -2.70 -9.26
C VAL A 55 -3.62 -3.67 -8.14
N ILE A 56 -3.05 -4.86 -8.22
CA ILE A 56 -3.03 -5.83 -7.12
C ILE A 56 -1.96 -5.39 -6.13
N VAL A 57 -2.36 -5.28 -4.86
CA VAL A 57 -1.49 -4.91 -3.74
C VAL A 57 -1.35 -6.10 -2.82
N ASN A 58 -0.11 -6.56 -2.62
CA ASN A 58 0.20 -7.62 -1.66
C ASN A 58 1.05 -7.03 -0.53
N ASN A 59 0.42 -6.78 0.62
CA ASN A 59 1.11 -6.38 1.84
C ASN A 59 1.50 -7.64 2.60
N SER A 60 2.79 -7.79 2.93
CA SER A 60 3.31 -8.97 3.59
C SER A 60 4.38 -8.62 4.61
N GLY A 61 4.54 -9.48 5.62
CA GLY A 61 5.56 -9.36 6.64
C GLY A 61 5.68 -10.63 7.48
N VAL A 62 6.55 -10.59 8.49
CA VAL A 62 6.74 -11.71 9.41
C VAL A 62 6.45 -11.28 10.84
N ASN A 63 5.77 -12.13 11.60
CA ASN A 63 5.57 -11.89 13.02
C ASN A 63 6.86 -12.19 13.82
N PRO A 64 6.95 -11.88 15.13
CA PRO A 64 8.17 -12.10 15.91
C PRO A 64 8.54 -13.58 16.08
N LYS A 65 7.61 -14.50 15.80
CA LYS A 65 7.83 -15.95 15.78
C LYS A 65 8.28 -16.47 14.41
N GLY A 66 8.55 -15.57 13.45
CA GLY A 66 8.97 -15.90 12.09
C GLY A 66 7.85 -16.40 11.17
N LYS A 67 6.58 -16.38 11.61
CA LYS A 67 5.46 -16.80 10.77
C LYS A 67 5.13 -15.67 9.77
N PRO A 68 5.09 -15.95 8.45
CA PRO A 68 4.67 -14.97 7.47
C PRO A 68 3.18 -14.67 7.58
N GLY A 69 2.82 -13.43 7.30
CA GLY A 69 1.45 -12.96 7.11
C GLY A 69 1.38 -12.12 5.83
N ALA A 70 0.25 -12.22 5.11
CA ALA A 70 0.01 -11.43 3.92
C ALA A 70 -1.46 -11.05 3.79
N THR A 71 -1.73 -9.92 3.13
CA THR A 71 -3.08 -9.46 2.77
C THR A 71 -3.03 -8.96 1.33
N ILE A 72 -3.98 -9.44 0.53
CA ILE A 72 -4.11 -9.07 -0.88
C ILE A 72 -5.30 -8.13 -1.02
N GLY A 73 -5.08 -7.01 -1.68
CA GLY A 73 -6.11 -6.04 -2.05
C GLY A 73 -5.99 -5.61 -3.50
N THR A 74 -6.95 -4.81 -3.95
CA THR A 74 -6.95 -4.17 -5.27
C THR A 74 -7.08 -2.66 -5.11
N ALA A 75 -6.40 -1.91 -5.97
CA ALA A 75 -6.46 -0.46 -6.04
C ALA A 75 -6.83 -0.03 -7.45
N THR A 76 -7.72 0.96 -7.55
CA THR A 76 -8.20 1.55 -8.81
C THR A 76 -8.00 3.06 -8.76
N THR A 77 -7.82 3.69 -9.93
CA THR A 77 -7.76 5.14 -10.03
C THR A 77 -9.11 5.75 -9.66
N THR A 78 -9.10 6.88 -8.97
CA THR A 78 -10.31 7.64 -8.63
C THR A 78 -10.70 8.63 -9.72
N ASP A 79 -9.84 8.81 -10.72
CA ASP A 79 -10.13 9.64 -11.88
C ASP A 79 -11.36 9.07 -12.59
N LYS A 80 -12.45 9.84 -12.55
CA LYS A 80 -13.54 9.62 -13.49
C LYS A 80 -13.00 10.05 -14.85
N SER A 81 -12.99 9.11 -15.80
CA SER A 81 -12.86 9.43 -17.23
C SER A 81 -13.84 10.51 -17.66
#